data_AF-A0A2D4QZ42-F1
#
_entry.id   AF-A0A2D4QZ42-F1
#
_cell.length_a   1.000
_cell.length_b   1.000
_cell.length_c   1.000
_cell.angle_alpha   90.00
_cell.angle_beta   90.00
_cell.angle_gamma   90.00
#
_symmetry.space_group_name_H-M   'P 1'
#
loop_
_entity.id
_entity.type
_entity.pdbx_description
1 polymer ?
#
loop_
_entity_poly.entity_id
_entity_poly.type
_entity_poly.pdbx_seq_one_letter_code
_entity_poly.pdbx_strand_id
1 'polypeptide(L)'
;MVLKPAFEKMKMLIALQFLLIHSLFGQLSKSFSGELIYSIKKIDVNNIQSTFGNDNPHTEEKLIIYAKDSLIKRVHFNSENGIQESIEHLSHEKKILLLSIDSVNYAVQLPTEKNKDQKKLDSTYQLSKKCFPKVRFAGLKGKPMLLSHPMLSNDLRIWFSKNIPPKYNAVYDQLPGLPLKYYIISEKGLYLYELESFNQYDPPLSIFQIPMKTHILSLEDFIDLLEKQ
;
A
#
# COMPACT_ATOMS: atom_id res chain seq x y z
N MET A 1 -5.75 9.08 66.63
CA MET A 1 -6.20 9.77 65.40
C MET A 1 -5.02 9.97 64.44
N VAL A 2 -4.39 8.88 63.94
CA VAL A 2 -3.15 8.95 63.12
C VAL A 2 -3.18 8.03 61.87
N LEU A 3 -4.13 7.09 61.77
CA LEU A 3 -4.16 6.12 60.64
C LEU A 3 -4.74 6.65 59.33
N LYS A 4 -5.59 7.69 59.37
CA LYS A 4 -6.24 8.26 58.17
C LYS A 4 -5.25 8.83 57.13
N PRO A 5 -4.24 9.64 57.50
CA PRO A 5 -3.30 10.21 56.53
C PRO A 5 -2.35 9.17 55.92
N ALA A 6 -2.02 8.09 56.66
CA ALA A 6 -1.17 7.02 56.15
C ALA A 6 -1.88 6.19 55.05
N PHE A 7 -3.17 5.93 55.24
CA PHE A 7 -3.98 5.18 54.28
C PHE A 7 -4.20 5.96 52.97
N GLU A 8 -4.41 7.27 53.04
CA GLU A 8 -4.52 8.13 51.85
C GLU A 8 -3.19 8.26 51.09
N LYS A 9 -2.06 8.37 51.79
CA LYS A 9 -0.72 8.33 51.17
C LYS A 9 -0.46 7.00 50.46
N MET A 10 -0.89 5.88 51.05
CA MET A 10 -0.73 4.54 50.46
C MET A 10 -1.60 4.37 49.20
N LYS A 11 -2.85 4.86 49.21
CA LYS A 11 -3.70 4.89 48.01
C LYS A 11 -3.12 5.75 46.89
N MET A 12 -2.59 6.93 47.22
CA MET A 12 -1.90 7.81 46.27
C MET A 12 -0.67 7.13 45.65
N LEU A 13 0.13 6.41 46.46
CA LEU A 13 1.31 5.68 45.98
C LEU A 13 0.93 4.55 45.01
N ILE A 14 -0.14 3.80 45.33
CA ILE A 14 -0.65 2.72 44.49
C ILE A 14 -1.24 3.27 43.18
N ALA A 15 -2.00 4.37 43.24
CA ALA A 15 -2.54 5.03 42.05
C ALA A 15 -1.42 5.57 41.12
N LEU A 16 -0.35 6.11 41.70
CA LEU A 16 0.81 6.61 40.94
C LEU A 16 1.60 5.46 40.27
N GLN A 17 1.69 4.30 40.91
CA GLN A 17 2.28 3.10 40.33
C GLN A 17 1.44 2.52 39.19
N PHE A 18 0.11 2.56 39.27
CA PHE A 18 -0.76 2.16 38.16
C PHE A 18 -0.64 3.08 36.93
N LEU A 19 -0.42 4.38 37.13
CA LEU A 19 -0.22 5.36 36.05
C LEU A 19 1.11 5.16 35.30
N LEU A 20 2.17 4.71 35.96
CA LEU A 20 3.49 4.50 35.35
C LEU A 20 3.59 3.22 34.50
N ILE A 21 2.70 2.24 34.70
CA ILE A 21 2.72 0.98 33.93
C ILE A 21 2.05 1.15 32.55
N HIS A 22 1.22 2.18 32.36
CA HIS A 22 0.48 2.39 31.10
C HIS A 22 1.28 3.15 30.03
N SER A 23 2.45 3.70 30.32
CA SER A 23 3.25 4.49 29.37
C SER A 23 4.26 3.69 28.54
N LEU A 24 4.38 2.36 28.73
CA LEU A 24 5.35 1.53 28.01
C LEU A 24 4.84 0.92 26.69
N PHE A 25 3.60 1.20 26.28
CA PHE A 25 3.08 0.81 24.97
C PHE A 25 3.13 1.96 23.96
N GLY A 26 4.27 2.65 23.89
CA GLY A 26 4.63 3.42 22.70
C GLY A 26 4.92 2.43 21.57
N GLN A 27 3.92 2.05 20.79
CA GLN A 27 4.13 1.29 19.57
C GLN A 27 4.94 2.16 18.60
N LEU A 28 6.27 2.03 18.62
CA LEU A 28 7.09 2.31 17.45
C LEU A 28 6.44 1.51 16.31
N SER A 29 5.76 2.20 15.40
CA SER A 29 5.31 1.57 14.18
C SER A 29 6.55 1.03 13.50
N LYS A 30 6.77 -0.29 13.55
CA LYS A 30 7.96 -0.89 12.93
C LYS A 30 7.93 -0.49 11.45
N SER A 31 8.95 0.26 11.03
CA SER A 31 9.17 0.48 9.61
C SER A 31 9.39 -0.87 8.94
N PHE A 32 8.92 -0.98 7.71
CA PHE A 32 9.15 -2.16 6.88
C PHE A 32 10.26 -1.84 5.90
N SER A 33 11.21 -2.76 5.82
CA SER A 33 12.24 -2.82 4.78
C SER A 33 12.24 -4.22 4.19
N GLY A 34 12.28 -4.31 2.86
CA GLY A 34 12.21 -5.55 2.13
C GLY A 34 11.44 -5.43 0.82
N GLU A 35 10.81 -6.52 0.42
CA GLU A 35 10.15 -6.70 -0.87
C GLU A 35 8.77 -7.34 -0.69
N LEU A 36 7.82 -6.83 -1.47
CA LEU A 36 6.47 -7.37 -1.63
C LEU A 36 6.26 -7.67 -3.11
N ILE A 37 5.82 -8.88 -3.43
CA ILE A 37 5.46 -9.27 -4.80
C ILE A 37 3.99 -9.64 -4.84
N TYR A 38 3.23 -8.95 -5.68
CA TYR A 38 1.83 -9.20 -5.94
C TYR A 38 1.64 -9.78 -7.34
N SER A 39 0.81 -10.80 -7.46
CA SER A 39 0.22 -11.17 -8.75
C SER A 39 -1.00 -10.30 -9.02
N ILE A 40 -1.23 -10.03 -10.30
CA ILE A 40 -2.33 -9.23 -10.78
C ILE A 40 -3.11 -10.07 -11.80
N LYS A 41 -4.43 -10.13 -11.62
CA LYS A 41 -5.34 -10.86 -12.49
C LYS A 41 -6.53 -9.99 -12.85
N LYS A 42 -6.82 -9.85 -14.13
CA LYS A 42 -8.08 -9.26 -14.59
C LYS A 42 -9.23 -10.22 -14.27
N ILE A 43 -10.27 -9.72 -13.62
CA ILE A 43 -11.45 -10.49 -13.21
C ILE A 43 -12.65 -9.99 -14.01
N ASP A 44 -13.42 -10.92 -14.55
CA ASP A 44 -14.74 -10.61 -15.09
C ASP A 44 -15.74 -10.43 -13.92
N VAL A 45 -16.35 -9.25 -13.85
CA VAL A 45 -17.31 -8.85 -12.81
C VAL A 45 -18.53 -9.77 -12.78
N ASN A 46 -18.89 -10.38 -13.91
CA ASN A 46 -20.02 -11.32 -13.99
C ASN A 46 -19.72 -12.72 -13.44
N ASN A 47 -18.44 -13.02 -13.18
CA ASN A 47 -17.97 -14.36 -12.81
C ASN A 47 -17.32 -14.41 -11.40
N ILE A 48 -17.60 -13.41 -10.55
CA ILE A 48 -17.02 -13.29 -9.19
C ILE A 48 -17.32 -14.53 -8.30
N GLN A 49 -18.36 -15.31 -8.61
CA GLN A 49 -18.74 -16.52 -7.86
C GLN A 49 -18.12 -17.82 -8.39
N SER A 50 -17.53 -17.83 -9.59
CA SER A 50 -16.97 -19.03 -10.22
C SER A 50 -15.57 -18.74 -10.76
N THR A 51 -14.58 -18.73 -9.85
CA THR A 51 -13.16 -18.91 -10.23
C THR A 51 -12.35 -19.30 -9.00
N PHE A 52 -12.65 -20.47 -8.44
CA PHE A 52 -11.63 -21.36 -7.87
C PHE A 52 -11.36 -22.45 -8.92
N GLY A 53 -10.71 -22.07 -10.00
CA GLY A 53 -10.45 -22.97 -11.13
C GLY A 53 -9.79 -22.17 -12.24
N ASN A 54 -8.60 -22.61 -12.64
CA ASN A 54 -7.83 -22.09 -13.76
C ASN A 54 -8.69 -22.00 -15.02
N ASP A 55 -8.45 -20.99 -15.86
CA ASP A 55 -8.43 -21.11 -17.33
C ASP A 55 -7.99 -19.79 -17.99
N ASN A 56 -6.67 -19.63 -18.10
CA ASN A 56 -5.92 -19.16 -19.28
C ASN A 56 -4.46 -18.87 -18.86
N PRO A 57 -3.46 -19.55 -19.45
CA PRO A 57 -2.07 -19.27 -19.18
C PRO A 57 -1.60 -18.10 -20.05
N HIS A 58 -0.69 -17.28 -19.51
CA HIS A 58 0.25 -16.41 -20.24
C HIS A 58 0.12 -14.88 -20.23
N THR A 59 -0.49 -14.27 -19.22
CA THR A 59 -0.09 -12.91 -18.84
C THR A 59 -0.11 -12.75 -17.32
N GLU A 60 0.93 -13.29 -16.66
CA GLU A 60 1.16 -13.01 -15.25
C GLU A 60 1.66 -11.56 -15.10
N GLU A 61 0.71 -10.64 -14.90
CA GLU A 61 1.03 -9.28 -14.48
C GLU A 61 1.51 -9.31 -13.02
N LYS A 62 2.57 -8.54 -12.72
CA LYS A 62 3.16 -8.50 -11.38
C LYS A 62 3.41 -7.07 -10.93
N LEU A 63 3.21 -6.83 -9.64
CA LEU A 63 3.66 -5.62 -8.97
C LEU A 63 4.69 -5.99 -7.92
N ILE A 64 5.90 -5.44 -8.07
CA ILE A 64 6.97 -5.55 -7.09
C ILE A 64 7.09 -4.21 -6.36
N ILE A 65 7.06 -4.25 -5.03
CA ILE A 65 7.26 -3.09 -4.17
C ILE A 65 8.51 -3.36 -3.33
N TYR A 66 9.58 -2.61 -3.59
CA TYR A 66 10.72 -2.51 -2.71
C TYR A 66 10.48 -1.40 -1.70
N ALA A 67 10.76 -1.65 -0.44
CA ALA A 67 10.63 -0.68 0.63
C ALA A 67 11.92 -0.63 1.46
N LYS A 68 12.35 0.58 1.81
CA LYS A 68 13.40 0.81 2.80
C LYS A 68 12.99 2.00 3.65
N ASP A 69 12.42 1.72 4.82
CA ASP A 69 11.86 2.70 5.76
C ASP A 69 10.80 3.65 5.16
N SER A 70 11.22 4.77 4.59
CA SER A 70 10.38 5.78 3.92
C SER A 70 10.51 5.79 2.41
N LEU A 71 11.49 5.07 1.85
CA LEU A 71 11.70 4.94 0.41
C LEU A 71 10.90 3.76 -0.13
N ILE A 72 10.26 3.97 -1.27
CA ILE A 72 9.53 2.93 -2.01
C ILE A 72 9.97 2.98 -3.47
N LYS A 73 10.22 1.82 -4.07
CA LYS A 73 10.23 1.65 -5.53
C LYS A 73 9.13 0.68 -5.91
N ARG A 74 8.28 1.06 -6.86
CA ARG A 74 7.27 0.17 -7.46
C ARG A 74 7.67 -0.14 -8.88
N VAL A 75 7.58 -1.42 -9.24
CA VAL A 75 7.79 -1.93 -10.60
C VAL A 75 6.56 -2.73 -10.97
N HIS A 76 5.81 -2.23 -11.94
CA HIS A 76 4.60 -2.87 -12.45
C HIS A 76 4.91 -3.46 -13.82
N PHE A 77 4.79 -4.78 -13.91
CA PHE A 77 4.92 -5.54 -15.15
C PHE A 77 3.53 -5.75 -15.72
N ASN A 78 3.25 -5.10 -16.84
CA ASN A 78 1.99 -5.22 -17.55
C ASN A 78 2.27 -5.72 -18.98
N SER A 79 1.47 -6.67 -19.46
CA SER A 79 1.65 -7.23 -20.80
C SER A 79 1.27 -6.27 -21.93
N GLU A 80 0.34 -5.35 -21.69
CA GLU A 80 -0.10 -4.35 -22.67
C GLU A 80 0.83 -3.12 -22.68
N ASN A 81 1.21 -2.63 -21.49
CA ASN A 81 1.88 -1.34 -21.33
C ASN A 81 3.38 -1.46 -20.98
N GLY A 82 3.91 -2.69 -20.93
CA GLY A 82 5.31 -2.94 -20.57
C GLY A 82 5.60 -2.71 -19.08
N ILE A 83 6.81 -2.26 -18.78
CA ILE A 83 7.29 -2.03 -17.41
C ILE A 83 7.04 -0.57 -17.04
N GLN A 84 6.35 -0.35 -15.92
CA GLN A 84 6.18 0.98 -15.33
C GLN A 84 6.88 1.03 -13.98
N GLU A 85 7.76 2.02 -13.80
CA GLU A 85 8.52 2.18 -12.57
C GLU A 85 8.25 3.52 -11.90
N SER A 86 8.21 3.52 -10.57
CA SER A 86 8.16 4.76 -9.79
C SER A 86 8.99 4.66 -8.53
N ILE A 87 9.50 5.81 -8.09
CA ILE A 87 10.22 5.99 -6.84
C ILE A 87 9.47 7.00 -5.99
N GLU A 88 9.23 6.66 -4.74
CA GLU A 88 8.48 7.48 -3.79
C GLU A 88 9.25 7.65 -2.48
N HIS A 89 9.19 8.86 -1.93
CA HIS A 89 9.67 9.17 -0.59
C HIS A 89 8.48 9.56 0.30
N LEU A 90 8.03 8.63 1.13
CA LEU A 90 6.83 8.77 1.95
C LEU A 90 6.87 10.01 2.86
N SER A 91 7.98 10.27 3.57
CA SER A 91 8.05 11.38 4.53
C SER A 91 8.16 12.77 3.90
N HIS A 92 8.45 12.82 2.60
CA HIS A 92 8.57 14.08 1.85
C HIS A 92 7.46 14.22 0.81
N GLU A 93 6.56 13.23 0.72
CA GLU A 93 5.46 13.18 -0.24
C GLU A 93 5.94 13.45 -1.68
N LYS A 94 7.12 12.92 -2.01
CA LYS A 94 7.71 13.03 -3.35
C LYS A 94 7.47 11.75 -4.11
N LYS A 95 7.09 11.89 -5.38
CA LYS A 95 6.88 10.78 -6.30
C LYS A 95 7.52 11.11 -7.64
N ILE A 96 8.28 10.16 -8.17
CA ILE A 96 8.95 10.25 -9.45
C ILE A 96 8.49 9.05 -10.28
N LEU A 97 8.00 9.32 -11.47
CA LEU A 97 7.69 8.31 -12.47
C LEU A 97 8.89 8.16 -13.41
N LEU A 98 9.34 6.93 -13.64
CA LEU A 98 10.42 6.64 -14.56
C LEU A 98 9.82 6.13 -15.87
N LEU A 99 10.14 6.81 -16.97
CA LEU A 99 9.62 6.53 -18.30
C LEU A 99 10.77 6.38 -19.29
N SER A 100 10.59 5.52 -20.29
CA SER A 100 11.48 5.39 -21.43
C SER A 100 10.67 5.61 -22.71
N ILE A 101 10.98 6.68 -23.44
CA ILE A 101 10.32 7.05 -24.70
C ILE A 101 11.43 7.21 -25.74
N ASP A 102 11.33 6.49 -26.86
CA ASP A 102 12.31 6.54 -27.96
C ASP A 102 13.77 6.37 -27.51
N SER A 103 14.00 5.43 -26.58
CA SER A 103 15.32 5.17 -25.96
C SER A 103 15.88 6.30 -25.08
N VAL A 104 15.09 7.35 -24.83
CA VAL A 104 15.41 8.42 -23.89
C VAL A 104 14.70 8.16 -22.57
N ASN A 105 15.47 8.17 -21.47
CA ASN A 105 14.95 7.96 -20.14
C ASN A 105 14.55 9.30 -19.50
N TYR A 106 13.36 9.34 -18.92
CA TYR A 106 12.81 10.49 -18.20
C TYR A 106 12.47 10.11 -16.77
N ALA A 107 12.75 11.02 -15.84
CA ALA A 107 12.34 10.95 -14.44
C ALA A 107 11.42 12.14 -14.19
N VAL A 108 10.12 11.87 -14.27
CA VAL A 108 9.08 12.89 -14.17
C VAL A 108 8.68 13.03 -12.71
N GLN A 109 8.99 14.16 -12.12
CA GLN A 109 8.56 14.49 -10.76
C GLN A 109 7.08 14.85 -10.79
N LEU A 110 6.27 14.03 -10.12
CA LEU A 110 4.85 14.28 -9.99
C LEU A 110 4.61 15.35 -8.93
N PRO A 111 3.61 16.23 -9.12
CA PRO A 111 3.25 17.21 -8.12
C PRO A 111 2.87 16.50 -6.82
N THR A 112 3.39 16.98 -5.69
CA THR A 112 2.93 16.55 -4.38
C THR A 112 1.49 17.03 -4.21
N GLU A 113 0.55 16.13 -3.93
CA GLU A 113 -0.84 16.46 -3.60
C GLU A 113 -0.91 17.23 -2.26
N LYS A 114 -0.48 18.51 -2.26
CA LYS A 114 -0.62 19.41 -1.11
C LYS A 114 -2.06 19.87 -0.89
N ASN A 115 -2.95 19.58 -1.85
CA ASN A 115 -4.37 19.84 -1.75
C ASN A 115 -5.10 18.51 -1.53
N LYS A 116 -5.73 18.38 -0.36
CA LYS A 116 -6.59 17.25 0.04
C LYS A 116 -7.75 16.98 -0.92
N ASP A 117 -7.93 17.79 -1.95
CA ASP A 117 -9.06 17.78 -2.87
C ASP A 117 -8.84 16.91 -4.13
N GLN A 118 -7.60 16.53 -4.45
CA GLN A 118 -7.29 15.66 -5.60
C GLN A 118 -7.24 14.17 -5.25
N LYS A 119 -7.32 13.83 -3.96
CA LYS A 119 -7.38 12.46 -3.44
C LYS A 119 -8.79 11.86 -3.59
N LYS A 120 -9.35 11.93 -4.79
CA LYS A 120 -10.63 11.31 -5.15
C LYS A 120 -10.52 10.50 -6.43
N LEU A 121 -9.50 9.65 -6.53
CA LEU A 121 -9.71 8.43 -7.30
C LEU A 121 -10.61 7.52 -6.43
N ASP A 122 -11.91 7.59 -6.67
CA ASP A 122 -12.98 6.78 -6.04
C ASP A 122 -13.17 6.89 -4.51
N SER A 123 -13.53 8.06 -3.98
CA SER A 123 -14.06 8.15 -2.60
C SER A 123 -15.42 7.46 -2.38
N THR A 124 -15.91 6.70 -3.35
CA THR A 124 -17.24 6.09 -3.31
C THR A 124 -17.23 4.68 -2.70
N TYR A 125 -16.05 4.09 -2.50
CA TYR A 125 -15.97 2.78 -1.85
C TYR A 125 -16.26 2.87 -0.35
N GLN A 126 -16.72 1.75 0.21
CA GLN A 126 -16.91 1.58 1.65
C GLN A 126 -16.21 0.32 2.13
N LEU A 127 -15.54 0.43 3.27
CA LEU A 127 -14.86 -0.69 3.92
C LEU A 127 -15.60 -1.08 5.20
N SER A 128 -16.03 -2.34 5.29
CA SER A 128 -16.72 -2.84 6.48
C SER A 128 -16.02 -4.08 7.05
N LYS A 129 -15.85 -4.10 8.38
CA LYS A 129 -15.24 -5.24 9.08
C LYS A 129 -16.16 -6.45 8.98
N LYS A 130 -15.58 -7.63 8.80
CA LYS A 130 -16.33 -8.90 8.83
C LYS A 130 -15.57 -9.95 9.63
N CYS A 131 -16.31 -10.85 10.28
CA CYS A 131 -15.74 -11.99 11.02
C CYS A 131 -15.62 -13.22 10.12
N PHE A 132 -14.81 -13.15 9.06
CA PHE A 132 -14.45 -14.33 8.28
C PHE A 132 -13.21 -15.04 8.86
N PRO A 133 -12.95 -16.30 8.47
CA PRO A 133 -11.70 -16.98 8.81
C PRO A 133 -10.49 -16.14 8.38
N LYS A 134 -9.48 -16.13 9.25
CA LYS A 134 -8.18 -15.55 8.93
C LYS A 134 -7.46 -16.48 7.95
N VAL A 135 -7.00 -15.92 6.84
CA VAL A 135 -6.26 -16.65 5.79
C VAL A 135 -4.80 -16.19 5.82
N ARG A 136 -3.86 -17.04 5.40
CA ARG A 136 -2.45 -16.66 5.25
C ARG A 136 -2.12 -16.37 3.79
N PHE A 137 -1.35 -15.32 3.57
CA PHE A 137 -0.81 -14.92 2.26
C PHE A 137 0.68 -14.69 2.43
N ALA A 138 1.55 -15.39 1.69
CA ALA A 138 3.00 -15.33 1.84
C ALA A 138 3.47 -15.42 3.32
N GLY A 139 2.85 -16.29 4.11
CA GLY A 139 3.14 -16.45 5.56
C GLY A 139 2.53 -15.38 6.49
N LEU A 140 2.03 -14.27 5.96
CA LEU A 140 1.38 -13.20 6.73
C LEU A 140 -0.08 -13.54 7.05
N LYS A 141 -0.52 -13.19 8.27
CA LYS A 141 -1.89 -13.42 8.73
C LYS A 141 -2.83 -12.31 8.22
N GLY A 142 -3.67 -12.67 7.26
CA GLY A 142 -4.71 -11.81 6.71
C GLY A 142 -5.94 -11.71 7.62
N LYS A 143 -6.35 -10.47 7.88
CA LYS A 143 -7.65 -10.13 8.48
C LYS A 143 -8.60 -9.72 7.35
N PRO A 144 -9.81 -10.28 7.33
CA PRO A 144 -10.77 -10.02 6.26
C PRO A 144 -11.47 -8.67 6.45
N MET A 145 -11.90 -8.10 5.34
CA MET A 145 -12.79 -6.94 5.25
C MET A 145 -13.62 -7.03 3.97
N LEU A 146 -14.75 -6.33 3.92
CA LEU A 146 -15.52 -6.15 2.69
C LEU A 146 -15.22 -4.80 2.06
N LEU A 147 -15.18 -4.81 0.74
CA LEU A 147 -15.10 -3.64 -0.13
C LEU A 147 -16.41 -3.56 -0.91
N SER A 148 -17.18 -2.51 -0.65
CA SER A 148 -18.36 -2.15 -1.44
C SER A 148 -17.97 -1.02 -2.39
N HIS A 149 -18.42 -1.08 -3.65
CA HIS A 149 -18.18 -0.04 -4.65
C HIS A 149 -19.46 0.17 -5.48
N PRO A 150 -19.86 1.42 -5.82
CA PRO A 150 -21.12 1.66 -6.54
C PRO A 150 -21.18 1.01 -7.92
N MET A 151 -20.02 0.82 -8.58
CA MET A 151 -19.94 0.14 -9.88
C MET A 151 -20.11 -1.38 -9.79
N LEU A 152 -20.22 -1.96 -8.59
CA LEU A 152 -20.30 -3.39 -8.37
C LEU A 152 -21.62 -3.75 -7.68
N SER A 153 -22.29 -4.79 -8.18
CA SER A 153 -23.53 -5.29 -7.58
C SER A 153 -23.29 -6.05 -6.27
N ASN A 154 -22.07 -6.55 -6.06
CA ASN A 154 -21.70 -7.40 -4.93
C ASN A 154 -20.45 -6.85 -4.23
N ASP A 155 -20.42 -7.01 -2.91
CA ASP A 155 -19.23 -6.71 -2.12
C ASP A 155 -18.08 -7.67 -2.41
N LEU A 156 -16.87 -7.13 -2.52
CA LEU A 156 -15.64 -7.88 -2.69
C LEU A 156 -14.98 -8.17 -1.35
N ARG A 157 -14.36 -9.34 -1.21
CA ARG A 157 -13.64 -9.71 0.01
C ARG A 157 -12.17 -9.32 -0.14
N ILE A 158 -11.67 -8.51 0.78
CA ILE A 158 -10.26 -8.12 0.82
C ILE A 158 -9.61 -8.59 2.13
N TRP A 159 -8.29 -8.76 2.11
CA TRP A 159 -7.52 -9.17 3.28
C TRP A 159 -6.34 -8.23 3.51
N PHE A 160 -6.02 -7.95 4.77
CA PHE A 160 -4.89 -7.11 5.15
C PHE A 160 -4.12 -7.67 6.35
N SER A 161 -2.84 -7.32 6.47
CA SER A 161 -2.01 -7.64 7.62
C SER A 161 -1.80 -6.40 8.50
N LYS A 162 -2.09 -6.49 9.80
CA LYS A 162 -1.75 -5.42 10.76
C LYS A 162 -0.26 -5.36 11.11
N ASN A 163 0.53 -6.34 10.69
CA ASN A 163 1.94 -6.40 11.03
C ASN A 163 2.76 -5.34 10.28
N ILE A 164 2.26 -4.88 9.14
CA ILE A 164 2.92 -3.91 8.27
C ILE A 164 1.98 -2.72 8.06
N PRO A 165 2.45 -1.48 8.23
CA PRO A 165 1.64 -0.29 8.00
C PRO A 165 1.08 -0.21 6.56
N PRO A 166 -0.11 0.37 6.35
CA PRO A 166 -0.74 0.46 5.03
C PRO A 166 0.05 1.34 4.04
N LYS A 167 0.87 2.28 4.53
CA LYS A 167 1.62 3.26 3.73
C LYS A 167 2.53 2.65 2.65
N TYR A 168 2.92 1.39 2.80
CA TYR A 168 3.78 0.70 1.81
C TYR A 168 3.02 0.27 0.55
N ASN A 169 1.70 0.07 0.65
CA ASN A 169 0.81 -0.15 -0.48
C ASN A 169 -0.57 0.47 -0.16
N ALA A 170 -0.63 1.81 -0.24
CA ALA A 170 -1.75 2.62 0.25
C ALA A 170 -2.91 2.70 -0.77
N VAL A 171 -3.56 1.56 -1.02
CA VAL A 171 -4.65 1.47 -2.02
C VAL A 171 -5.97 2.01 -1.48
N TYR A 172 -6.26 1.78 -0.19
CA TYR A 172 -7.43 2.31 0.48
C TYR A 172 -7.04 3.04 1.77
N ASP A 173 -7.52 4.27 1.92
CA ASP A 173 -7.17 5.16 3.04
C ASP A 173 -7.64 4.64 4.40
N GLN A 174 -8.74 3.87 4.42
CA GLN A 174 -9.34 3.35 5.65
C GLN A 174 -8.75 1.99 6.08
N LEU A 175 -7.82 1.42 5.31
CA LEU A 175 -7.25 0.11 5.61
C LEU A 175 -6.22 0.21 6.74
N PRO A 176 -6.38 -0.56 7.85
CA PRO A 176 -5.52 -0.38 9.03
C PRO A 176 -4.20 -1.17 8.96
N GLY A 177 -3.79 -1.62 7.78
CA GLY A 177 -2.60 -2.44 7.57
C GLY A 177 -2.36 -2.73 6.09
N LEU A 178 -1.25 -3.38 5.77
CA LEU A 178 -0.86 -3.70 4.39
C LEU A 178 -1.92 -4.60 3.72
N PRO A 179 -2.45 -4.23 2.54
CA PRO A 179 -3.33 -5.10 1.79
C PRO A 179 -2.56 -6.33 1.28
N LEU A 180 -3.12 -7.52 1.54
CA LEU A 180 -2.60 -8.80 1.09
C LEU A 180 -3.36 -9.31 -0.13
N LYS A 181 -4.67 -9.04 -0.18
CA LYS A 181 -5.55 -9.35 -1.30
C LYS A 181 -6.54 -8.21 -1.46
N TYR A 182 -6.58 -7.56 -2.61
CA TYR A 182 -7.39 -6.37 -2.85
C TYR A 182 -7.74 -6.21 -4.32
N TYR A 183 -8.61 -5.25 -4.64
CA TYR A 183 -9.10 -5.02 -5.99
C TYR A 183 -8.91 -3.57 -6.44
N ILE A 184 -8.46 -3.38 -7.68
CA ILE A 184 -8.46 -2.06 -8.32
C ILE A 184 -9.55 -2.07 -9.39
N ILE A 185 -10.42 -1.07 -9.33
CA ILE A 185 -11.48 -0.84 -10.30
C ILE A 185 -10.99 0.27 -11.23
N SER A 186 -11.14 0.06 -12.53
CA SER A 186 -10.76 1.02 -13.57
C SER A 186 -11.70 0.90 -14.76
N GLU A 187 -11.65 1.86 -15.67
CA GLU A 187 -12.39 1.80 -16.95
C GLU A 187 -12.06 0.53 -17.77
N LYS A 188 -10.84 0.01 -17.64
CA LYS A 188 -10.38 -1.20 -18.32
C LYS A 188 -10.89 -2.50 -17.68
N GLY A 189 -11.46 -2.42 -16.47
CA GLY A 189 -12.04 -3.55 -15.74
C GLY A 189 -11.60 -3.65 -14.29
N LEU A 190 -11.93 -4.79 -13.69
CA LEU A 190 -11.63 -5.15 -12.30
C LEU A 190 -10.34 -5.98 -12.25
N TYR A 191 -9.38 -5.57 -11.41
CA TYR A 191 -8.10 -6.23 -11.26
C TYR A 191 -7.92 -6.71 -9.82
N LEU A 192 -7.67 -8.00 -9.65
CA LEU A 192 -7.34 -8.62 -8.38
C LEU A 192 -5.84 -8.61 -8.17
N TYR A 193 -5.41 -8.08 -7.02
CA TYR A 193 -4.03 -8.13 -6.55
C TYR A 193 -3.94 -9.10 -5.37
N GLU A 194 -3.01 -10.06 -5.43
CA GLU A 194 -2.77 -11.02 -4.35
C GLU A 194 -1.28 -11.15 -4.04
N LEU A 195 -0.91 -11.03 -2.76
CA LEU A 195 0.47 -11.11 -2.29
C LEU A 195 1.00 -12.54 -2.42
N GLU A 196 1.94 -12.73 -3.34
CA GLU A 196 2.61 -14.01 -3.59
C GLU A 196 3.83 -14.20 -2.69
N SER A 197 4.62 -13.13 -2.51
CA SER A 197 5.88 -13.17 -1.78
C SER A 197 6.02 -11.99 -0.83
N PHE A 198 6.63 -12.28 0.32
CA PHE A 198 7.00 -11.33 1.35
C PHE A 198 8.40 -11.68 1.85
N ASN A 199 9.36 -10.77 1.59
CA ASN A 199 10.75 -10.95 2.00
C ASN A 199 11.18 -9.74 2.82
N GLN A 200 11.58 -9.97 4.08
CA GLN A 200 12.10 -8.92 4.94
C GLN A 200 13.63 -8.94 4.91
N TYR A 201 14.22 -7.87 4.39
CA TYR A 201 15.67 -7.66 4.32
C TYR A 201 15.95 -6.16 4.25
N ASP A 202 17.23 -5.77 4.20
CA ASP A 202 17.59 -4.37 3.98
C ASP A 202 17.97 -4.14 2.51
N PRO A 203 17.08 -3.57 1.66
CA PRO A 203 17.40 -3.44 0.24
C PRO A 203 18.49 -2.40 0.01
N PRO A 204 19.36 -2.61 -1.01
CA PRO A 204 20.41 -1.66 -1.33
C PRO A 204 19.81 -0.33 -1.79
N LEU A 205 20.41 0.78 -1.34
CA LEU A 205 19.95 2.14 -1.67
C LEU A 205 19.91 2.43 -3.17
N SER A 206 20.75 1.77 -3.96
CA SER A 206 20.80 1.91 -5.42
C SER A 206 19.47 1.59 -6.12
N ILE A 207 18.63 0.73 -5.54
CA ILE A 207 17.29 0.42 -6.08
C ILE A 207 16.40 1.67 -6.11
N PHE A 208 16.59 2.59 -5.16
CA PHE A 208 15.77 3.80 -4.99
C PHE A 208 16.39 5.04 -5.65
N GLN A 209 17.46 4.88 -6.42
CA GLN A 209 18.10 5.98 -7.14
C GLN A 209 17.52 6.11 -8.54
N ILE A 210 17.47 7.36 -9.03
CA ILE A 210 17.17 7.63 -10.43
C ILE A 210 18.33 7.08 -11.28
N PRO A 211 18.08 6.29 -12.34
CA PRO A 211 19.14 5.78 -13.20
C PRO A 211 19.98 6.91 -13.80
N MET A 212 21.27 6.64 -14.05
CA MET A 212 22.16 7.60 -14.70
C MET A 212 21.67 7.93 -16.11
N LYS A 213 21.97 9.15 -16.60
CA LYS A 213 21.58 9.66 -17.93
C LYS A 213 20.06 9.76 -18.13
N THR A 214 19.31 9.99 -17.05
CA THR A 214 17.87 10.24 -17.10
C THR A 214 17.60 11.75 -17.07
N HIS A 215 16.74 12.24 -17.95
CA HIS A 215 16.29 13.62 -17.93
C HIS A 215 15.26 13.83 -16.81
N ILE A 216 15.59 14.67 -15.84
CA ILE A 216 14.70 14.97 -14.71
C ILE A 216 13.88 16.20 -15.06
N LEU A 217 12.55 16.07 -15.04
CA LEU A 217 11.60 17.11 -15.42
C LEU A 217 10.43 17.14 -14.43
N SER A 218 9.74 18.28 -14.34
CA SER A 218 8.42 18.32 -13.70
C SER A 218 7.37 17.66 -14.60
N LEU A 219 6.21 17.33 -14.06
CA LEU A 219 5.09 16.82 -14.87
C LEU A 219 4.67 17.83 -15.94
N GLU A 220 4.64 19.12 -15.61
CA GLU A 220 4.28 20.21 -16.54
C GLU A 220 5.30 20.27 -17.70
N ASP A 221 6.59 20.33 -17.39
CA ASP A 221 7.65 20.36 -18.40
C ASP A 221 7.64 19.12 -19.30
N PHE A 222 7.28 17.96 -18.74
CA PHE A 222 7.18 16.71 -19.49
C PHE A 222 6.00 16.69 -20.46
N ILE A 223 4.83 17.19 -20.05
CA ILE A 223 3.66 17.33 -20.93
C ILE A 223 3.97 18.31 -22.06
N ASP A 224 4.55 19.46 -21.72
CA ASP A 224 5.02 20.47 -22.67
C ASP A 224 6.00 19.91 -23.72
N LEU A 225 6.87 18.98 -23.31
CA LEU A 225 7.81 18.31 -24.19
C LEU A 225 7.09 17.38 -25.19
N LEU A 226 6.07 16.65 -24.73
CA LEU A 226 5.28 15.76 -25.59
C LEU A 226 4.39 16.51 -26.58
N GLU A 227 3.84 17.66 -26.19
CA GLU A 227 2.97 18.48 -27.07
C GLU A 227 3.75 19.21 -28.17
N LYS A 228 5.06 19.40 -27.99
CA LYS A 228 5.95 20.07 -28.96
C LYS A 228 6.58 19.11 -29.98
N GLN A 229 6.34 17.81 -29.85
CA GLN A 229 6.79 16.77 -30.80
C GLN A 229 5.71 16.49 -31.84
#